data_AF-A0A524CPN6-F1
#
_entry.id   AF-A0A524CPN6-F1
#
_cell.length_a   1.000
_cell.length_b   1.000
_cell.length_c   1.000
_cell.angle_alpha   90.00
_cell.angle_beta   90.00
_cell.angle_gamma   90.00
#
_symmetry.space_group_name_H-M   'P 1'
#
loop_
_entity.id
_entity.type
_entity.pdbx_description
1 polymer ?
#
loop_
_entity_poly.entity_id
_entity_poly.type
_entity_poly.pdbx_seq_one_letter_code
_entity_poly.pdbx_strand_id
1 'polypeptide(L)'
;MKLFSVSNRGKLTTLEKLDYSKDDIYIVTDFEKNVIYLWSGKNVGQEKILDAAEIARKLDKEHGGSCKILNLEQGKEYGSFSVIMPNLKEGIIPGAYVERRPELILENPNSSDQDPTQRVLKWWKQFNKQLGKITAQEEYKKAEEPSEEEPDLESQIREAAYYLSLENYSYNDLCWFLGEKIQNINMKMPSLEDIRRKAEEIYKSSSTYDELCWLNAELDILIKKEYLEPAKQVNWGNYSL
;
A
#
# COMPACT_ATOMS: atom_id res chain seq x y z
N MET A 1 -0.13 -9.10 -25.56
CA MET A 1 -1.02 -9.78 -24.61
C MET A 1 -2.43 -9.91 -25.21
N LYS A 2 -3.20 -10.96 -24.90
CA LYS A 2 -4.60 -11.14 -25.35
C LYS A 2 -5.50 -11.55 -24.19
N LEU A 3 -6.76 -11.11 -24.24
CA LEU A 3 -7.77 -11.35 -23.20
C LEU A 3 -8.92 -12.18 -23.77
N PHE A 4 -9.38 -13.16 -23.02
CA PHE A 4 -10.50 -14.00 -23.41
C PHE A 4 -11.44 -14.27 -22.24
N SER A 5 -12.75 -14.32 -22.49
CA SER A 5 -13.72 -14.97 -21.60
C SER A 5 -14.03 -16.38 -22.08
N VAL A 6 -14.25 -17.30 -21.15
CA VAL A 6 -14.71 -18.66 -21.47
C VAL A 6 -16.20 -18.78 -21.16
N SER A 7 -16.99 -19.08 -22.17
CA SER A 7 -18.42 -19.37 -22.01
C SER A 7 -18.65 -20.75 -21.35
N ASN A 8 -19.89 -21.02 -20.92
CA ASN A 8 -20.30 -22.29 -20.29
C ASN A 8 -20.21 -23.54 -21.20
N ARG A 9 -19.65 -23.44 -22.41
CA ARG A 9 -19.40 -24.56 -23.33
C ARG A 9 -17.97 -24.56 -23.86
N GLY A 10 -17.03 -23.93 -23.15
CA GLY A 10 -15.63 -23.85 -23.56
C GLY A 10 -15.35 -22.97 -24.79
N LYS A 11 -16.32 -22.18 -25.26
CA LYS A 11 -16.09 -21.24 -26.37
C LYS A 11 -15.39 -19.98 -25.85
N LEU A 12 -14.28 -19.62 -26.49
CA LEU A 12 -13.53 -18.39 -26.25
C LEU A 12 -14.17 -17.19 -26.95
N THR A 13 -14.25 -16.07 -26.24
CA THR A 13 -14.57 -14.76 -26.81
C THR A 13 -13.44 -13.80 -26.48
N THR A 14 -12.86 -13.14 -27.48
CA THR A 14 -11.82 -12.13 -27.28
C THR A 14 -12.40 -10.88 -26.65
N LEU A 15 -11.69 -10.30 -25.69
CA LEU A 15 -12.09 -9.09 -24.98
C LEU A 15 -11.07 -7.97 -25.18
N GLU A 16 -11.53 -6.73 -25.07
CA GLU A 16 -10.68 -5.53 -25.03
C GLU A 16 -10.34 -5.13 -23.59
N LYS A 17 -11.19 -5.49 -22.62
CA LYS A 17 -11.02 -5.23 -21.19
C LYS A 17 -11.62 -6.35 -20.34
N LEU A 18 -11.21 -6.42 -19.08
CA LEU A 18 -11.75 -7.37 -18.10
C LEU A 18 -12.64 -6.65 -17.07
N ASP A 19 -13.84 -7.16 -16.86
CA ASP A 19 -14.79 -6.68 -15.86
C ASP A 19 -14.71 -7.44 -14.52
N TYR A 20 -13.97 -8.55 -14.48
CA TYR A 20 -13.73 -9.36 -13.28
C TYR A 20 -15.02 -9.81 -12.57
N SER A 21 -15.98 -10.29 -13.38
CA SER A 21 -17.25 -10.83 -12.90
C SER A 21 -17.01 -12.03 -11.97
N LYS A 22 -17.82 -12.12 -10.89
CA LYS A 22 -17.73 -13.23 -9.92
C LYS A 22 -18.18 -14.56 -10.51
N ASP A 23 -18.92 -14.52 -11.63
CA ASP A 23 -19.56 -15.68 -12.24
C ASP A 23 -18.83 -16.17 -13.52
N ASP A 24 -17.72 -15.51 -13.87
CA ASP A 24 -16.97 -15.78 -15.09
C ASP A 24 -15.50 -16.14 -14.85
N ILE A 25 -14.92 -16.70 -15.91
CA ILE A 25 -13.51 -17.10 -15.97
C ILE A 25 -12.88 -16.46 -17.20
N TYR A 26 -11.69 -15.93 -17.00
CA TYR A 26 -10.94 -15.22 -18.03
C TYR A 26 -9.57 -15.85 -18.22
N ILE A 27 -9.12 -15.87 -19.47
CA ILE A 27 -7.77 -16.29 -19.85
C ILE A 27 -7.04 -15.06 -20.36
N VAL A 28 -5.89 -14.77 -19.78
CA VAL A 28 -5.01 -13.68 -20.19
C VAL A 28 -3.69 -14.27 -20.67
N THR A 29 -3.36 -14.10 -21.94
CA THR A 29 -2.10 -14.62 -22.49
C THR A 29 -1.07 -13.50 -22.65
N ASP A 30 0.07 -13.68 -21.99
CA ASP A 30 1.28 -12.87 -22.15
C ASP A 30 2.39 -13.75 -22.73
N PHE A 31 2.27 -14.00 -24.03
CA PHE A 31 3.17 -14.86 -24.78
C PHE A 31 4.62 -14.34 -24.83
N GLU A 32 4.83 -13.02 -24.80
CA GLU A 32 6.19 -12.45 -24.74
C GLU A 32 6.92 -12.85 -23.46
N LYS A 33 6.18 -13.02 -22.35
CA LYS A 33 6.72 -13.48 -21.06
C LYS A 33 6.54 -14.98 -20.85
N ASN A 34 6.00 -15.72 -21.81
CA ASN A 34 5.63 -17.12 -21.69
C ASN A 34 4.75 -17.39 -20.45
N VAL A 35 3.71 -16.57 -20.22
CA VAL A 35 2.76 -16.77 -19.11
C VAL A 35 1.32 -16.74 -19.62
N ILE A 36 0.51 -17.65 -19.10
CA ILE A 36 -0.95 -17.64 -19.28
C ILE A 36 -1.58 -17.56 -17.90
N TYR A 37 -2.39 -16.53 -17.66
CA TYR A 37 -3.15 -16.40 -16.43
C TYR A 37 -4.58 -16.90 -16.65
N LEU A 38 -5.05 -17.73 -15.74
CA LEU A 38 -6.40 -18.25 -15.69
C LEU A 38 -7.06 -17.66 -14.43
N TRP A 39 -7.85 -16.62 -14.62
CA TRP A 39 -8.51 -15.92 -13.53
C TRP A 39 -9.94 -16.42 -13.38
N SER A 40 -10.34 -16.87 -12.18
CA SER A 40 -11.68 -17.38 -11.89
C SER A 40 -12.42 -16.51 -10.86
N GLY A 41 -13.66 -16.16 -11.20
CA GLY A 41 -14.60 -15.55 -10.29
C GLY A 41 -15.02 -16.49 -9.15
N LYS A 42 -15.39 -15.92 -8.01
CA LYS A 42 -15.68 -16.66 -6.77
C LYS A 42 -16.85 -17.66 -6.87
N ASN A 43 -17.78 -17.46 -7.79
CA ASN A 43 -19.00 -18.27 -7.92
C ASN A 43 -18.92 -19.29 -9.07
N VAL A 44 -17.77 -19.39 -9.75
CA VAL A 44 -17.61 -20.29 -10.90
C VAL A 44 -17.57 -21.76 -10.44
N GLY A 45 -18.33 -22.61 -11.11
CA GLY A 45 -18.32 -24.06 -10.88
C GLY A 45 -17.06 -24.75 -11.42
N GLN A 46 -16.69 -25.89 -10.82
CA GLN A 46 -15.46 -26.63 -11.17
C GLN A 46 -15.39 -27.07 -12.64
N GLU A 47 -16.52 -27.41 -13.26
CA GLU A 47 -16.59 -27.83 -14.68
C GLU A 47 -16.04 -26.74 -15.61
N LYS A 48 -16.51 -25.49 -15.46
CA LYS A 48 -16.08 -24.34 -16.27
C LYS A 48 -14.59 -24.00 -16.03
N ILE A 49 -14.07 -24.26 -14.84
CA ILE A 49 -12.64 -24.11 -14.53
C ILE A 49 -11.80 -25.16 -15.28
N LEU A 50 -12.25 -26.42 -15.31
CA LEU A 50 -11.57 -27.49 -16.04
C LEU A 50 -11.54 -27.22 -17.54
N ASP A 51 -12.66 -26.78 -18.12
CA ASP A 51 -12.74 -26.37 -19.52
C ASP A 51 -11.73 -25.25 -19.84
N ALA A 52 -11.70 -24.21 -19.01
CA ALA A 52 -10.76 -23.10 -19.18
C ALA A 52 -9.30 -23.57 -19.06
N ALA A 53 -9.00 -24.50 -18.16
CA ALA A 53 -7.66 -25.06 -17.99
C ALA A 53 -7.24 -25.94 -19.18
N GLU A 54 -8.16 -26.67 -19.81
CA GLU A 54 -7.90 -27.38 -21.06
C GLU A 54 -7.62 -26.40 -22.21
N ILE A 55 -8.41 -25.33 -22.31
CA ILE A 55 -8.20 -24.29 -23.31
C ILE A 55 -6.86 -23.58 -23.11
N ALA A 56 -6.48 -23.25 -21.87
CA ALA A 56 -5.19 -22.65 -21.56
C ALA A 56 -4.02 -23.56 -21.99
N ARG A 57 -4.12 -24.87 -21.74
CA ARG A 57 -3.13 -25.86 -22.20
C ARG A 57 -3.07 -25.97 -23.72
N LYS A 58 -4.22 -25.86 -24.40
CA LYS A 58 -4.26 -25.83 -25.86
C LYS A 58 -3.57 -24.59 -26.42
N LEU A 59 -3.84 -23.41 -25.84
CA LEU A 59 -3.21 -22.15 -26.21
C LEU A 59 -1.69 -22.18 -25.98
N ASP A 60 -1.24 -22.75 -24.86
CA ASP A 60 0.18 -22.97 -24.61
C ASP A 60 0.81 -23.87 -25.67
N LYS A 61 0.20 -25.03 -25.96
CA LYS A 61 0.71 -25.96 -26.98
C LYS A 61 0.79 -25.33 -28.37
N GLU A 62 -0.21 -24.52 -28.75
CA GLU A 62 -0.21 -23.74 -30.00
C GLU A 62 0.92 -22.69 -30.02
N HIS A 63 1.38 -22.25 -28.85
CA HIS A 63 2.48 -21.31 -28.67
C HIS A 63 3.83 -21.98 -28.33
N GLY A 64 3.97 -23.29 -28.55
CA GLY A 64 5.23 -24.01 -28.35
C GLY A 64 5.39 -24.73 -27.01
N GLY A 65 4.40 -24.67 -26.12
CA GLY A 65 4.30 -25.52 -24.92
C GLY A 65 5.24 -25.15 -23.77
N SER A 66 5.72 -23.91 -23.74
CA SER A 66 6.68 -23.41 -22.73
C SER A 66 6.05 -22.43 -21.74
N CYS A 67 4.76 -22.12 -21.87
CA CYS A 67 4.11 -21.12 -21.04
C CYS A 67 3.87 -21.63 -19.62
N LYS A 68 4.15 -20.79 -18.63
CA LYS A 68 3.72 -21.02 -17.25
C LYS A 68 2.24 -20.67 -17.13
N ILE A 69 1.39 -21.65 -16.81
CA ILE A 69 -0.03 -21.42 -16.54
C ILE A 69 -0.20 -21.10 -15.04
N LEU A 70 -0.80 -19.95 -14.73
CA LEU A 70 -1.06 -19.48 -13.37
C LEU A 70 -2.56 -19.39 -13.12
N ASN A 71 -3.05 -20.17 -12.15
CA ASN A 71 -4.45 -20.12 -11.72
C ASN A 71 -4.61 -19.05 -10.64
N LEU A 72 -5.56 -18.15 -10.82
CA LEU A 72 -5.81 -17.01 -9.95
C LEU A 72 -7.27 -16.99 -9.54
N GLU A 73 -7.52 -17.11 -8.25
CA GLU A 73 -8.87 -16.97 -7.70
C GLU A 73 -9.14 -15.51 -7.35
N GLN A 74 -10.37 -15.06 -7.56
CA GLN A 74 -10.81 -13.73 -7.18
C GLN A 74 -10.54 -13.42 -5.70
N GLY A 75 -9.80 -12.33 -5.45
CA GLY A 75 -9.39 -11.89 -4.12
C GLY A 75 -8.17 -12.62 -3.56
N LYS A 76 -7.54 -13.50 -4.35
CA LYS A 76 -6.28 -14.19 -4.02
C LYS A 76 -5.27 -14.06 -5.17
N GLU A 77 -5.38 -13.01 -5.97
CA GLU A 77 -4.45 -12.71 -7.05
C GLU A 77 -3.06 -12.34 -6.50
N TYR A 78 -2.00 -12.77 -7.19
CA TYR A 78 -0.64 -12.54 -6.73
C TYR A 78 0.35 -12.25 -7.88
N GLY A 79 1.53 -11.78 -7.49
CA GLY A 79 2.67 -11.60 -8.37
C GLY A 79 2.45 -10.53 -9.44
N SER A 80 2.96 -10.79 -10.64
CA SER A 80 2.87 -9.87 -11.77
C SER A 80 1.43 -9.58 -12.20
N PHE A 81 0.49 -10.48 -11.91
CA PHE A 81 -0.91 -10.28 -12.28
C PHE A 81 -1.55 -9.13 -11.49
N SER A 82 -1.29 -9.03 -10.19
CA SER A 82 -1.87 -7.97 -9.34
C SER A 82 -1.50 -6.57 -9.82
N VAL A 83 -0.32 -6.42 -10.43
CA VAL A 83 0.17 -5.14 -10.98
C VAL A 83 -0.54 -4.78 -12.30
N ILE A 84 -0.83 -5.76 -13.16
CA ILE A 84 -1.46 -5.51 -14.47
C ILE A 84 -3.00 -5.48 -14.38
N MET A 85 -3.59 -6.08 -13.36
CA MET A 85 -5.03 -6.17 -13.14
C MET A 85 -5.78 -4.83 -13.29
N PRO A 86 -5.36 -3.71 -12.66
CA PRO A 86 -6.04 -2.42 -12.84
C PRO A 86 -6.03 -1.95 -14.30
N ASN A 87 -4.90 -2.10 -14.99
CA ASN A 87 -4.77 -1.71 -16.40
C ASN A 87 -5.72 -2.52 -17.29
N LEU A 88 -5.81 -3.83 -17.07
CA LEU A 88 -6.72 -4.70 -17.81
C LEU A 88 -8.20 -4.35 -17.57
N LYS A 89 -8.53 -3.83 -16.37
CA LYS A 89 -9.87 -3.32 -16.05
C LYS A 89 -10.23 -2.09 -16.85
N GLU A 90 -9.25 -1.20 -17.06
CA GLU A 90 -9.39 0.02 -17.86
C GLU A 90 -9.27 -0.23 -19.37
N GLY A 91 -8.99 -1.47 -19.79
CA GLY A 91 -8.75 -1.82 -21.21
C GLY A 91 -7.35 -1.43 -21.70
N ILE A 92 -6.45 -1.06 -20.78
CA ILE A 92 -5.05 -0.76 -21.08
C ILE A 92 -4.30 -2.09 -21.07
N ILE A 93 -3.93 -2.59 -22.26
CA ILE A 93 -3.23 -3.86 -22.40
C ILE A 93 -1.71 -3.61 -22.37
N PRO A 94 -0.97 -4.07 -21.33
CA PRO A 94 0.47 -3.87 -21.26
C PRO A 94 1.18 -4.48 -22.48
N GLY A 95 2.09 -3.72 -23.09
CA GLY A 95 2.85 -4.12 -24.28
C GLY A 95 2.13 -3.87 -25.62
N ALA A 96 0.82 -3.60 -25.61
CA ALA A 96 0.13 -3.06 -26.80
C ALA A 96 0.34 -1.54 -26.83
N TYR A 97 1.44 -1.08 -27.42
CA TYR A 97 1.81 0.34 -27.60
C TYR A 97 1.33 1.27 -26.47
N VAL A 98 1.76 0.98 -25.24
CA VAL A 98 1.86 2.04 -24.24
C VAL A 98 3.23 2.65 -24.51
N GLU A 99 3.27 3.86 -25.06
CA GLU A 99 4.54 4.60 -25.18
C GLU A 99 5.28 4.47 -23.85
N ARG A 100 6.57 4.09 -23.90
CA ARG A 100 7.37 4.03 -22.68
C ARG A 100 7.22 5.37 -22.00
N ARG A 101 6.82 5.36 -20.73
CA ARG A 101 6.83 6.58 -19.91
C ARG A 101 8.23 7.19 -20.08
N PRO A 102 8.34 8.45 -20.53
CA PRO A 102 9.64 9.08 -20.73
C PRO A 102 10.46 8.94 -19.44
N GLU A 103 11.75 8.63 -19.58
CA GLU A 103 12.63 8.53 -18.42
C GLU A 103 12.62 9.84 -17.64
N LEU A 104 12.64 9.72 -16.31
CA LEU A 104 12.66 10.88 -15.42
C LEU A 104 14.04 11.55 -15.53
N ILE A 105 14.14 12.58 -16.37
CA ILE A 105 15.37 13.38 -16.51
C ILE A 105 15.37 14.42 -15.40
N LEU A 106 16.10 14.16 -14.31
CA LEU A 106 16.27 15.11 -13.22
C LEU A 106 17.55 15.92 -13.43
N GLU A 107 17.42 17.24 -13.45
CA GLU A 107 18.58 18.13 -13.39
C GLU A 107 18.97 18.27 -11.93
N ASN A 108 20.21 17.88 -11.59
CA ASN A 108 20.72 18.04 -10.24
C ASN A 108 20.78 19.54 -9.88
N PRO A 109 19.99 20.03 -8.91
CA PRO A 109 20.08 21.42 -8.49
C PRO A 109 21.47 21.69 -7.91
N ASN A 110 22.11 22.75 -8.38
CA ASN A 110 23.46 23.14 -7.97
C ASN A 110 23.66 23.06 -6.44
N SER A 111 24.77 22.43 -6.03
CA SER A 111 25.16 22.26 -4.62
C SER A 111 25.48 23.56 -3.88
N SER A 112 25.44 24.71 -4.56
CA SER A 112 25.62 26.04 -3.99
C SER A 112 24.37 26.58 -3.26
N ASP A 113 23.23 25.91 -3.38
CA ASP A 113 22.04 26.26 -2.60
C ASP A 113 22.26 25.86 -1.12
N GLN A 114 22.60 26.84 -0.28
CA GLN A 114 22.87 26.64 1.15
C GLN A 114 21.62 26.23 1.95
N ASP A 115 20.41 26.44 1.39
CA ASP A 115 19.14 26.09 2.03
C ASP A 115 18.61 24.74 1.48
N PRO A 116 18.60 23.67 2.29
CA PRO A 116 18.06 22.36 1.91
C PRO A 116 16.60 22.41 1.45
N THR A 117 15.80 23.35 1.96
CA THR A 117 14.37 23.49 1.67
C THR A 117 14.15 23.90 0.21
N GLN A 118 14.93 24.86 -0.27
CA GLN A 118 14.89 25.31 -1.67
C GLN A 118 15.31 24.20 -2.63
N ARG A 119 16.26 23.36 -2.22
CA ARG A 119 16.72 22.22 -3.01
C ARG A 119 15.60 21.17 -3.16
N VAL A 120 14.91 20.83 -2.07
CA VAL A 120 13.77 19.89 -2.09
C VAL A 120 12.61 20.43 -2.93
N LEU A 121 12.30 21.72 -2.81
CA LEU A 121 11.28 22.39 -3.64
C LEU A 121 11.59 22.33 -5.14
N LYS A 122 12.86 22.49 -5.54
CA LYS A 122 13.30 22.35 -6.94
C LYS A 122 13.09 20.93 -7.46
N TRP A 123 13.46 19.91 -6.67
CA TRP A 123 13.20 18.51 -6.99
C TRP A 123 11.71 18.21 -7.15
N TRP A 124 10.89 18.65 -6.19
CA TRP A 124 9.45 18.46 -6.20
C TRP A 124 8.79 19.08 -7.44
N LYS A 125 9.21 20.29 -7.83
CA LYS A 125 8.73 20.97 -9.04
C LYS A 125 9.08 20.20 -10.32
N GLN A 126 10.31 19.69 -10.44
CA GLN A 126 10.72 18.89 -11.60
C GLN A 126 9.88 17.60 -11.72
N PHE A 127 9.67 16.93 -10.58
CA PHE A 127 8.89 15.69 -10.51
C PHE A 127 7.43 15.89 -10.93
N ASN A 128 6.76 16.92 -10.39
CA ASN A 128 5.36 17.19 -10.71
C ASN A 128 5.14 17.66 -12.15
N LYS A 129 6.10 18.39 -12.74
CA LYS A 129 6.06 18.78 -14.15
C LYS A 129 6.11 17.56 -15.07
N GLN A 130 6.96 16.57 -14.77
CA GLN A 130 7.12 15.38 -15.61
C GLN A 130 6.02 14.33 -15.43
N LEU A 131 5.34 14.32 -14.27
CA LEU A 131 4.15 13.50 -14.04
C LEU A 131 2.91 13.96 -14.81
N GLY A 132 2.98 15.03 -15.62
CA GLY A 132 1.85 15.53 -16.40
C GLY A 132 0.75 16.19 -15.56
N LYS A 133 0.99 16.44 -14.27
CA LYS A 133 0.03 17.10 -13.35
C LYS A 133 -0.13 18.60 -13.59
N ILE A 134 0.54 19.15 -14.60
CA ILE A 134 0.44 20.56 -15.01
C ILE A 134 0.21 20.64 -16.52
N THR A 135 -0.83 19.97 -17.04
CA THR A 135 -1.57 20.37 -18.25
C THR A 135 -2.85 19.54 -18.37
N ALA A 136 -3.87 19.86 -17.59
CA ALA A 136 -5.28 19.68 -17.92
C ALA A 136 -6.08 20.30 -16.76
N GLN A 137 -6.77 21.39 -17.04
CA GLN A 137 -7.42 22.25 -16.05
C GLN A 137 -8.77 21.70 -15.56
N GLU A 138 -9.05 20.40 -15.72
CA GLU A 138 -10.28 19.72 -15.28
C GLU A 138 -9.89 18.25 -15.00
N GLU A 139 -9.30 17.92 -13.86
CA GLU A 139 -9.99 17.43 -12.65
C GLU A 139 -9.43 18.08 -11.37
N TYR A 140 -9.24 19.40 -11.39
CA TYR A 140 -9.26 20.23 -10.18
C TYR A 140 -10.70 20.41 -9.65
N LYS A 141 -11.37 19.27 -9.45
CA LYS A 141 -12.54 19.08 -8.57
C LYS A 141 -12.43 17.71 -7.92
N LYS A 142 -11.37 17.56 -7.10
CA LYS A 142 -11.28 16.87 -5.80
C LYS A 142 -9.81 16.54 -5.42
N ALA A 143 -8.83 17.17 -6.07
CA ALA A 143 -7.75 17.74 -5.28
C ALA A 143 -8.34 19.04 -4.74
N GLU A 144 -8.78 19.01 -3.48
CA GLU A 144 -8.90 20.26 -2.72
C GLU A 144 -7.65 21.10 -3.01
N GLU A 145 -7.81 22.41 -2.98
CA GLU A 145 -6.72 23.32 -2.63
C GLU A 145 -5.91 22.71 -1.46
N PRO A 146 -4.70 23.14 -1.09
CA PRO A 146 -4.32 22.96 0.30
C PRO A 146 -5.39 23.70 1.11
N SER A 147 -6.50 23.01 1.39
CA SER A 147 -7.34 23.37 2.49
C SER A 147 -6.35 23.39 3.63
N GLU A 148 -6.39 24.46 4.41
CA GLU A 148 -5.77 24.48 5.72
C GLU A 148 -6.45 23.42 6.64
N GLU A 149 -7.05 22.36 6.08
CA GLU A 149 -7.57 21.23 6.81
C GLU A 149 -6.37 20.37 7.15
N GLU A 150 -6.15 20.26 8.46
CA GLU A 150 -5.17 19.36 9.00
C GLU A 150 -5.29 17.98 8.34
N PRO A 151 -4.17 17.32 7.99
CA PRO A 151 -4.19 15.97 7.46
C PRO A 151 -5.11 15.07 8.29
N ASP A 152 -5.83 14.16 7.64
CA ASP A 152 -6.73 13.26 8.37
C ASP A 152 -5.97 12.53 9.51
N LEU A 153 -6.69 12.24 10.60
CA LEU A 153 -6.06 11.72 11.82
C LEU A 153 -5.25 10.43 11.55
N GLU A 154 -5.76 9.54 10.70
CA GLU A 154 -5.11 8.29 10.35
C GLU A 154 -3.80 8.52 9.57
N SER A 155 -3.80 9.49 8.66
CA SER A 155 -2.62 9.91 7.91
C SER A 155 -1.55 10.50 8.83
N GLN A 156 -1.94 11.30 9.82
CA GLN A 156 -1.01 11.81 10.85
C GLN A 156 -0.40 10.66 11.66
N ILE A 157 -1.22 9.70 12.09
CA ILE A 157 -0.77 8.54 12.88
C ILE A 157 0.18 7.68 12.06
N ARG A 158 -0.18 7.39 10.81
CA ARG A 158 0.64 6.59 9.89
C ARG A 158 2.02 7.22 9.67
N GLU A 159 2.06 8.53 9.44
CA GLU A 159 3.32 9.25 9.25
C GLU A 159 4.19 9.23 10.52
N ALA A 160 3.60 9.53 11.68
CA ALA A 160 4.31 9.50 12.95
C ALA A 160 4.81 8.09 13.31
N ALA A 161 4.01 7.05 13.08
CA ALA A 161 4.39 5.66 13.31
C ALA A 161 5.55 5.22 12.42
N TYR A 162 5.55 5.66 11.15
CA TYR A 162 6.66 5.43 10.23
C TYR A 162 7.96 6.04 10.76
N TYR A 163 7.94 7.33 11.14
CA TYR A 163 9.14 7.97 11.69
C TYR A 163 9.60 7.33 12.99
N LEU A 164 8.68 6.95 13.88
CA LEU A 164 9.01 6.24 15.11
C LEU A 164 9.70 4.88 14.84
N SER A 165 9.32 4.19 13.77
CA SER A 165 9.97 2.93 13.36
C SER A 165 11.41 3.14 12.88
N LEU A 166 11.74 4.31 12.31
CA LEU A 166 13.08 4.64 11.85
C LEU A 166 14.05 4.95 12.99
N GLU A 167 13.53 5.38 14.15
CA GLU A 167 14.34 5.60 15.37
C GLU A 167 14.90 4.29 15.95
N ASN A 168 14.38 3.13 15.50
CA ASN A 168 14.91 1.80 15.81
C ASN A 168 14.98 1.51 17.33
N TYR A 169 14.00 2.00 18.08
CA TYR A 169 13.80 1.62 19.47
C TYR A 169 13.60 0.11 19.61
N SER A 170 14.02 -0.47 20.73
CA SER A 170 13.74 -1.88 20.98
C SER A 170 12.26 -2.10 21.25
N TYR A 171 11.79 -3.33 21.04
CA TYR A 171 10.41 -3.70 21.35
C TYR A 171 10.04 -3.41 22.83
N ASN A 172 11.00 -3.60 23.75
CA ASN A 172 10.81 -3.29 25.17
C ASN A 172 10.66 -1.79 25.41
N ASP A 173 11.43 -0.95 24.70
CA ASP A 173 11.33 0.50 24.83
C ASP A 173 9.97 0.99 24.35
N LEU A 174 9.47 0.47 23.21
CA LEU A 174 8.14 0.82 22.71
C LEU A 174 7.01 0.38 23.65
N CYS A 175 7.13 -0.79 24.27
CA CYS A 175 6.20 -1.25 25.31
C CYS A 175 6.23 -0.32 26.53
N TRP A 176 7.43 0.13 26.92
CA TRP A 176 7.62 1.05 28.03
C TRP A 176 6.99 2.42 27.75
N PHE A 177 7.27 3.02 26.60
CA PHE A 177 6.69 4.30 26.19
C PHE A 177 5.17 4.24 26.13
N LEU A 178 4.61 3.17 25.56
CA LEU A 178 3.17 3.00 25.50
C LEU A 178 2.56 2.84 26.90
N GLY A 179 3.21 2.04 27.75
CA GLY A 179 2.79 1.84 29.14
C GLY A 179 2.82 3.14 29.95
N GLU A 180 3.87 3.94 29.80
CA GLU A 180 4.01 5.25 30.42
C GLU A 180 2.90 6.20 29.99
N LYS A 181 2.65 6.33 28.67
CA LYS A 181 1.58 7.18 28.13
C LYS A 181 0.22 6.78 28.67
N ILE A 182 -0.12 5.50 28.61
CA ILE A 182 -1.40 4.97 29.13
C ILE A 182 -1.56 5.29 30.62
N GLN A 183 -0.51 5.09 31.42
CA GLN A 183 -0.59 5.34 32.85
C GLN A 183 -0.66 6.83 33.18
N ASN A 184 0.02 7.68 32.42
CA ASN A 184 -0.09 9.14 32.57
C ASN A 184 -1.48 9.66 32.17
N ILE A 185 -2.19 9.01 31.26
CA ILE A 185 -3.59 9.33 30.93
C ILE A 185 -4.53 8.87 32.05
N ASN A 186 -4.31 7.66 32.60
CA ASN A 186 -5.23 7.06 33.57
C ASN A 186 -5.00 7.51 35.01
N MET A 187 -3.78 7.95 35.35
CA MET A 187 -3.37 8.27 36.71
C MET A 187 -2.72 9.64 36.78
N LYS A 188 -3.01 10.37 37.87
CA LYS A 188 -2.45 11.72 38.09
C LYS A 188 -0.94 11.73 38.36
N MET A 189 -0.39 10.61 38.85
CA MET A 189 1.03 10.43 39.14
C MET A 189 1.30 8.93 39.24
N PRO A 190 1.53 8.23 38.11
CA PRO A 190 1.87 6.81 38.16
C PRO A 190 3.26 6.61 38.77
N SER A 191 3.43 5.55 39.55
CA SER A 191 4.76 5.14 40.01
C SER A 191 5.52 4.42 38.88
N LEU A 192 6.85 4.31 39.03
CA LEU A 192 7.66 3.55 38.08
C LEU A 192 7.24 2.08 38.00
N GLU A 193 6.73 1.53 39.09
CA GLU A 193 6.18 0.17 39.14
C GLU A 193 4.83 0.06 38.39
N ASP A 194 4.00 1.11 38.44
CA ASP A 194 2.76 1.16 37.67
C ASP A 194 3.01 1.17 36.16
N ILE A 195 4.02 1.94 35.73
CA ILE A 195 4.47 2.00 34.33
C ILE A 195 5.05 0.64 33.92
N ARG A 196 5.93 0.07 34.75
CA ARG A 196 6.56 -1.24 34.50
C ARG A 196 5.51 -2.34 34.34
N ARG A 197 4.55 -2.43 35.26
CA ARG A 197 3.46 -3.43 35.19
C ARG A 197 2.68 -3.28 33.90
N LYS A 198 2.35 -2.04 33.50
CA LYS A 198 1.65 -1.78 32.25
C LYS A 198 2.47 -2.17 31.02
N ALA A 199 3.75 -1.85 31.00
CA ALA A 199 4.66 -2.23 29.93
C ALA A 199 4.77 -3.77 29.80
N GLU A 200 4.81 -4.49 30.93
CA GLU A 200 4.80 -5.96 30.93
C GLU A 200 3.49 -6.56 30.39
N GLU A 201 2.34 -5.94 30.71
CA GLU A 201 1.05 -6.36 30.15
C GLU A 201 1.03 -6.20 28.63
N ILE A 202 1.54 -5.08 28.12
CA ILE A 202 1.65 -4.79 26.67
C ILE A 202 2.62 -5.76 26.00
N TYR A 203 3.77 -6.02 26.62
CA TYR A 203 4.73 -6.99 26.09
C TYR A 203 4.10 -8.39 25.93
N LYS A 204 3.20 -8.76 26.85
CA LYS A 204 2.49 -10.05 26.82
C LYS A 204 1.27 -10.06 25.90
N SER A 205 0.79 -8.92 25.40
CA SER A 205 -0.44 -8.84 24.59
C SER A 205 -0.27 -9.27 23.13
N SER A 206 0.92 -9.74 22.72
CA SER A 206 1.20 -10.22 21.37
C SER A 206 1.08 -9.17 20.26
N SER A 207 1.25 -7.88 20.59
CA SER A 207 1.32 -6.79 19.62
C SER A 207 2.62 -6.89 18.81
N THR A 208 2.57 -6.62 17.51
CA THR A 208 3.76 -6.56 16.64
C THR A 208 4.53 -5.25 16.85
N TYR A 209 5.77 -5.19 16.34
CA TYR A 209 6.58 -3.98 16.41
C TYR A 209 5.89 -2.78 15.76
N ASP A 210 5.35 -2.97 14.55
CA ASP A 210 4.68 -1.92 13.81
C ASP A 210 3.39 -1.45 14.50
N GLU A 211 2.65 -2.37 15.12
CA GLU A 211 1.48 -2.02 15.95
C GLU A 211 1.89 -1.21 17.19
N LEU A 212 3.01 -1.52 17.83
CA LEU A 212 3.52 -0.70 18.94
C LEU A 212 3.93 0.70 18.49
N CYS A 213 4.55 0.83 17.31
CA CYS A 213 4.86 2.13 16.72
C CYS A 213 3.56 2.92 16.43
N TRP A 214 2.56 2.26 15.87
CA TRP A 214 1.25 2.84 15.60
C TRP A 214 0.56 3.34 16.87
N LEU A 215 0.43 2.50 17.88
CA LEU A 215 -0.25 2.85 19.14
C LEU A 215 0.47 3.98 19.88
N ASN A 216 1.80 3.98 19.86
CA ASN A 216 2.59 5.07 20.44
C ASN A 216 2.34 6.40 19.72
N ALA A 217 2.32 6.39 18.39
CA ALA A 217 2.06 7.56 17.57
C ALA A 217 0.62 8.07 17.72
N GLU A 218 -0.34 7.15 17.81
CA GLU A 218 -1.75 7.46 18.04
C GLU A 218 -1.96 8.21 19.36
N LEU A 219 -1.42 7.69 20.47
CA LEU A 219 -1.54 8.39 21.76
C LEU A 219 -0.85 9.75 21.75
N ASP A 220 0.32 9.88 21.12
CA ASP A 220 1.03 11.17 21.04
C ASP A 220 0.20 12.22 20.28
N ILE A 221 -0.43 11.84 19.18
CA ILE A 221 -1.26 12.73 18.38
C ILE A 221 -2.55 13.09 19.13
N LEU A 222 -3.19 12.12 19.78
CA LEU A 222 -4.40 12.37 20.56
C LEU A 222 -4.13 13.30 21.75
N ILE A 223 -2.98 13.14 22.42
CA ILE A 223 -2.53 14.05 23.48
C ILE A 223 -2.24 15.44 22.90
N LYS A 224 -1.50 15.52 21.79
CA LYS A 224 -1.13 16.79 21.14
C LYS A 224 -2.34 17.58 20.66
N LYS A 225 -3.39 16.89 20.23
CA LYS A 225 -4.67 17.49 19.82
C LYS A 225 -5.63 17.72 21.01
N GLU A 226 -5.17 17.53 22.24
CA GLU A 226 -5.93 17.73 23.48
C GLU A 226 -7.19 16.84 23.59
N TYR A 227 -7.28 15.77 22.81
CA TYR A 227 -8.34 14.76 22.97
C TYR A 227 -8.12 13.90 24.21
N LEU A 228 -6.87 13.83 24.68
CA LEU A 228 -6.47 13.16 25.91
C LEU A 228 -5.63 14.12 26.75
N GLU A 229 -5.99 14.29 28.02
CA GLU A 229 -5.21 15.09 28.97
C GLU A 229 -4.33 14.16 29.82
N PRO A 230 -3.01 14.08 29.56
CA PRO A 230 -2.11 13.38 30.46
C PRO A 230 -1.99 14.18 31.76
N ALA A 231 -1.75 13.48 32.86
CA ALA A 231 -1.35 14.12 34.09
C ALA A 231 -0.09 14.97 33.86
N LYS A 232 -0.11 16.23 34.30
CA LYS A 232 0.99 17.17 34.11
C LYS A 232 2.33 16.53 34.50
N GLN A 233 3.25 16.41 33.55
CA GLN A 233 4.62 15.97 33.81
C GLN A 233 5.24 16.89 34.87
N VAL A 234 5.68 16.30 35.97
CA VAL A 234 6.67 16.92 36.84
C VAL A 234 8.03 16.51 36.29
N ASN A 235 8.88 17.49 36.03
CA ASN A 235 10.21 17.30 35.48
C ASN A 235 11.07 16.50 36.48
N TRP A 236 11.19 15.18 36.28
CA TRP A 236 12.10 14.33 37.05
C TRP A 236 13.51 14.55 36.50
N GLY A 237 14.11 15.68 36.88
CA GLY A 237 15.48 16.01 36.52
C GLY A 237 16.44 14.86 36.89
N ASN A 238 17.28 14.51 35.92
CA ASN A 238 18.56 13.81 36.03
C ASN A 238 18.78 13.03 37.34
N TYR A 239 18.40 11.76 37.36
CA TYR A 239 19.04 10.80 38.25
C TYR A 239 20.05 9.98 37.45
N SER A 240 21.29 10.45 37.48
CA SER A 240 22.47 9.64 37.17
C SER A 240 22.58 8.50 38.18
N LEU A 241 22.70 7.28 37.68
CA LEU A 241 23.47 6.20 38.31
C LEU A 241 24.26 5.48 37.21
#